data_AF-A0A0D2HLG0-F1
#
_entry.id   AF-A0A0D2HLG0-F1
#
_cell.length_a   1.000
_cell.length_b   1.000
_cell.length_c   1.000
_cell.angle_alpha   90.00
_cell.angle_beta   90.00
_cell.angle_gamma   90.00
#
_symmetry.space_group_name_H-M   'P 1'
#
loop_
_entity.id
_entity.type
_entity.pdbx_description
1 polymer ?
#
loop_
_entity_poly.entity_id
_entity_poly.type
_entity_poly.pdbx_seq_one_letter_code
_entity_poly.pdbx_strand_id
1 'polypeptide(L)'
;MANHICDNCRRLRLKCQFEHPPYFTLCCTRCRQYSLSSEFEGIPWPARAQRTFMSSTPKGFSRKVFWGPSSNAGGHPMDLHTPKEPPPEPAMFQVQQPLKSSRPTTDDETTTLELSPNVKAHLYLVFFEHIQPVFPVVTHASLRHFPATPLLESVILGIAARHHLAIASWRDYVHIQKVIVHELKALFSTRQRYQPQIQTVQALLLALIKFELVTHGHGDIMSTGLRLGLLCKMARDLGLDKKSSAVTADGELLNVVLWKACMFEDAIISAMMGQPLNIVVSPKETTGLPSDSSFSGGTFFDDAVDASHCLRSLLRAVYASRPVDANIVQNCEHVLKQIHRYGIDLDFRQSHHSEREHQALCMLHHNNRLLFVLGLASLTNTSSHSKELSLILAREAASTIPEACQTLLWFSVEFYLEMASRIPQLLYCASRALMLVVDVLLETQRTQGSPKDFIQELENAIASATLLKDFLLKDTSWGAHWSQGHTLAAVLARLHQTDCQHRRIPLELTNVMRLRTLDQSETNDNGVLDALRNAHEVFNSDEFINNVLFNSTDWDSVLMQYEESYPQPIW
;
A
#
# COMPACT_ATOMS: atom_id res chain seq x y z
N MET A 1 -2.76 26.52 2.47
CA MET A 1 -3.37 27.39 1.45
C MET A 1 -4.02 26.48 0.41
N ALA A 2 -5.32 26.63 0.16
CA ALA A 2 -6.03 25.79 -0.81
C ALA A 2 -5.72 26.22 -2.26
N ASN A 3 -5.56 25.25 -3.17
CA ASN A 3 -5.23 25.46 -4.58
C ASN A 3 -6.37 26.20 -5.31
N HIS A 4 -6.19 27.48 -5.59
CA HIS A 4 -7.05 28.21 -6.52
C HIS A 4 -6.56 28.00 -7.96
N ILE A 5 -7.49 27.67 -8.85
CA ILE A 5 -7.25 27.51 -10.30
C ILE A 5 -7.57 28.85 -10.96
N CYS A 6 -6.60 29.52 -11.59
CA CYS A 6 -6.84 30.77 -12.30
C CYS A 6 -7.88 30.61 -13.44
N ASP A 7 -8.53 31.68 -13.87
CA ASP A 7 -9.62 31.63 -14.85
C ASP A 7 -9.23 30.96 -16.15
N ASN A 8 -8.00 31.18 -16.61
CA ASN A 8 -7.54 30.55 -17.84
C ASN A 8 -7.29 29.05 -17.65
N CYS A 9 -6.70 28.62 -16.53
CA CYS A 9 -6.67 27.19 -16.18
C CYS A 9 -8.08 26.63 -15.99
N ARG A 10 -9.02 27.40 -15.42
CA ARG A 10 -10.41 26.99 -15.21
C ARG A 10 -11.17 26.83 -16.53
N ARG A 11 -11.02 27.79 -17.43
CA ARG A 11 -11.63 27.84 -18.77
C ARG A 11 -11.07 26.76 -19.68
N LEU A 12 -9.76 26.51 -19.58
CA LEU A 12 -9.07 25.46 -20.35
C LEU A 12 -9.12 24.08 -19.68
N ARG A 13 -9.72 23.97 -18.48
CA ARG A 13 -9.81 22.74 -17.68
C ARG A 13 -8.43 22.12 -17.37
N LEU A 14 -7.46 22.95 -17.02
CA LEU A 14 -6.08 22.57 -16.68
C LEU A 14 -5.83 22.66 -15.16
N LYS A 15 -4.94 21.81 -14.64
CA LYS A 15 -4.39 21.93 -13.28
C LYS A 15 -3.53 23.21 -13.16
N CYS A 16 -3.89 24.09 -12.23
CA CYS A 16 -3.16 25.33 -11.97
C CYS A 16 -1.99 25.07 -11.01
N GLN A 17 -0.80 25.54 -11.37
CA GLN A 17 0.42 25.34 -10.59
C GLN A 17 1.08 26.69 -10.34
N PHE A 18 1.22 27.07 -9.07
CA PHE A 18 1.96 28.26 -8.66
C PHE A 18 3.32 27.85 -8.10
N GLU A 19 4.36 28.64 -8.38
CA GLU A 19 5.68 28.47 -7.76
C GLU A 19 5.58 28.79 -6.26
N HIS A 20 6.25 27.99 -5.42
CA HIS A 20 6.30 28.23 -3.98
C HIS A 20 7.13 29.50 -3.65
N PRO A 21 6.87 30.18 -2.51
CA PRO A 21 7.63 31.36 -2.08
C PRO A 21 9.14 31.11 -2.05
N PRO A 22 10.00 32.12 -2.31
CA PRO A 22 9.77 33.53 -1.99
C PRO A 22 9.29 34.42 -3.15
N TYR A 23 9.28 33.94 -4.38
CA TYR A 23 8.88 34.72 -5.55
C TYR A 23 7.43 34.41 -5.93
N PHE A 24 6.48 35.04 -5.25
CA PHE A 24 5.08 34.94 -5.65
C PHE A 24 4.87 35.69 -6.97
N THR A 25 4.91 34.97 -8.09
CA THR A 25 4.57 35.54 -9.40
C THR A 25 3.05 35.54 -9.57
N LEU A 26 2.51 36.64 -10.11
CA LEU A 26 1.07 36.81 -10.36
C LEU A 26 0.50 35.86 -11.43
N CYS A 27 1.34 35.01 -12.04
CA CYS A 27 0.98 34.11 -13.11
C CYS A 27 1.38 32.68 -12.77
N CYS A 28 0.43 31.75 -12.86
CA CYS A 28 0.71 30.34 -12.64
C CYS A 28 1.68 29.83 -13.74
N THR A 29 2.55 28.88 -13.39
CA THR A 29 3.60 28.36 -14.27
C THR A 29 3.03 27.86 -15.61
N ARG A 30 1.80 27.32 -15.59
CA ARG A 30 1.10 26.86 -16.78
C ARG A 30 0.60 28.00 -17.68
N CYS A 31 0.00 29.05 -17.10
CA CYS A 31 -0.36 30.23 -17.89
C CYS A 31 0.88 30.90 -18.50
N ARG A 32 2.00 30.93 -17.76
CA ARG A 32 3.29 31.39 -18.30
C ARG A 32 3.78 30.50 -19.46
N GLN A 33 3.74 29.18 -19.30
CA GLN A 33 4.18 28.21 -20.31
C GLN A 33 3.37 28.33 -21.62
N TYR A 34 2.08 28.62 -21.52
CA TYR A 34 1.18 28.75 -22.66
C TYR A 34 0.93 30.21 -23.10
N SER A 35 1.69 31.17 -22.57
CA SER A 35 1.55 32.61 -22.87
C SER A 35 0.13 33.18 -22.67
N LEU A 36 -0.54 32.76 -21.58
CA LEU A 36 -1.90 33.17 -21.20
C LEU A 36 -1.85 34.23 -20.08
N SER A 37 -2.78 35.20 -20.08
CA SER A 37 -2.96 36.12 -18.95
C SER A 37 -3.49 35.37 -17.72
N SER A 38 -3.04 35.69 -16.51
CA SER A 38 -3.59 35.09 -15.30
C SER A 38 -4.64 36.02 -14.70
N GLU A 39 -5.91 35.76 -15.03
CA GLU A 39 -7.06 36.48 -14.48
C GLU A 39 -7.81 35.58 -13.48
N PHE A 40 -8.48 36.19 -12.49
CA PHE A 40 -9.35 35.49 -11.54
C PHE A 40 -10.66 36.28 -11.40
N GLU A 41 -11.76 35.70 -11.87
CA GLU A 41 -13.07 36.33 -12.05
C GLU A 41 -13.04 37.73 -12.70
N GLY A 42 -12.10 37.95 -13.65
CA GLY A 42 -11.97 39.22 -14.37
C GLY A 42 -11.57 40.45 -13.54
N ILE A 43 -11.08 40.28 -12.30
CA ILE A 43 -10.69 41.39 -11.40
C ILE A 43 -9.32 41.12 -10.73
N PRO A 44 -8.40 42.10 -10.64
CA PRO A 44 -7.19 41.98 -9.83
C PRO A 44 -7.53 41.86 -8.33
N TRP A 45 -7.02 40.80 -7.68
CA TRP A 45 -7.42 40.33 -6.34
C TRP A 45 -7.14 41.33 -5.19
N PRO A 46 -8.15 41.82 -4.43
CA PRO A 46 -7.93 42.58 -3.20
C PRO A 46 -8.16 41.74 -1.93
N ALA A 47 -7.49 42.12 -0.83
CA ALA A 47 -7.48 41.45 0.48
C ALA A 47 -8.85 41.19 1.15
N ARG A 48 -9.95 41.73 0.59
CA ARG A 48 -11.32 41.54 1.10
C ARG A 48 -11.95 40.21 0.64
N ALA A 49 -11.56 39.67 -0.51
CA ALA A 49 -12.07 38.38 -1.04
C ALA A 49 -11.61 37.17 -0.18
N GLN A 50 -10.54 37.34 0.59
CA GLN A 50 -9.94 36.32 1.44
C GLN A 50 -10.82 35.92 2.64
N ARG A 51 -11.70 36.80 3.14
CA ARG A 51 -12.52 36.55 4.35
C ARG A 51 -13.84 35.82 4.06
N THR A 52 -14.51 36.14 2.95
CA THR A 52 -15.76 35.48 2.54
C THR A 52 -15.51 34.06 1.99
N PHE A 53 -14.26 33.77 1.60
CA PHE A 53 -13.84 32.52 0.96
C PHE A 53 -13.53 31.37 1.94
N MET A 54 -13.20 31.68 3.20
CA MET A 54 -12.92 30.64 4.21
C MET A 54 -14.17 29.89 4.71
N SER A 55 -15.38 30.36 4.40
CA SER A 55 -16.65 29.82 4.93
C SER A 55 -17.40 28.87 3.98
N SER A 56 -16.91 28.63 2.76
CA SER A 56 -17.61 27.84 1.73
C SER A 56 -16.83 26.59 1.31
N THR A 57 -16.59 25.68 2.25
CA THR A 57 -16.03 24.35 1.96
C THR A 57 -17.14 23.37 1.55
N PRO A 58 -16.94 22.52 0.52
CA PRO A 58 -17.89 21.46 0.20
C PRO A 58 -17.95 20.44 1.34
N LYS A 59 -19.14 20.23 1.88
CA LYS A 59 -19.43 19.19 2.87
C LYS A 59 -19.56 17.85 2.18
N GLY A 60 -18.54 17.02 2.39
CA GLY A 60 -18.64 15.57 2.46
C GLY A 60 -17.83 14.51 1.71
N PHE A 61 -17.45 13.45 2.45
CA PHE A 61 -17.26 12.05 2.05
C PHE A 61 -17.28 11.20 3.34
N SER A 62 -17.82 9.97 3.30
CA SER A 62 -17.70 9.03 4.42
C SER A 62 -16.27 8.52 4.44
N ARG A 63 -15.64 8.60 5.60
CA ARG A 63 -14.19 8.73 5.77
C ARG A 63 -13.75 7.72 6.84
N LYS A 64 -13.02 6.69 6.42
CA LYS A 64 -12.54 5.58 7.26
C LYS A 64 -11.06 5.26 6.98
N VAL A 65 -10.31 4.90 8.01
CA VAL A 65 -8.85 4.71 8.02
C VAL A 65 -8.47 3.49 7.21
N PHE A 66 -7.57 3.65 6.25
CA PHE A 66 -7.32 2.71 5.15
C PHE A 66 -7.17 1.21 5.53
N TRP A 67 -6.69 0.91 6.73
CA TRP A 67 -6.40 -0.44 7.24
C TRP A 67 -7.33 -0.87 8.38
N GLY A 68 -8.64 -0.91 8.12
CA GLY A 68 -9.62 -1.30 9.14
C GLY A 68 -9.34 -2.65 9.84
N PRO A 69 -10.16 -3.01 10.85
CA PRO A 69 -9.90 -4.07 11.85
C PRO A 69 -9.87 -5.51 11.30
N SER A 70 -9.96 -5.69 9.98
CA SER A 70 -9.87 -6.98 9.30
C SER A 70 -8.59 -7.10 8.47
N SER A 71 -7.70 -6.10 8.52
CA SER A 71 -6.45 -6.07 7.77
C SER A 71 -5.31 -6.65 8.62
N ASN A 72 -4.36 -7.37 8.01
CA ASN A 72 -3.09 -7.69 8.71
C ASN A 72 -2.30 -6.42 9.09
N ALA A 73 -2.72 -5.25 8.60
CA ALA A 73 -2.14 -3.96 8.92
C ALA A 73 -2.58 -3.40 10.28
N GLY A 74 -3.69 -3.84 10.87
CA GLY A 74 -4.10 -3.49 12.23
C GLY A 74 -4.19 -4.70 13.18
N GLY A 75 -4.35 -5.91 12.66
CA GLY A 75 -4.60 -7.09 13.48
C GLY A 75 -3.45 -7.47 14.41
N HIS A 76 -3.79 -7.75 15.68
CA HIS A 76 -3.01 -8.70 16.45
C HIS A 76 -2.91 -9.98 15.60
N PRO A 77 -1.72 -10.60 15.43
CA PRO A 77 -1.54 -11.82 14.61
C PRO A 77 -2.41 -13.04 14.97
N MET A 78 -3.26 -12.91 15.99
CA MET A 78 -4.18 -13.93 16.51
C MET A 78 -5.64 -13.68 16.10
N ASP A 79 -6.00 -12.49 15.61
CA ASP A 79 -7.40 -12.03 15.61
C ASP A 79 -8.10 -12.14 14.25
N LEU A 80 -7.40 -12.64 13.23
CA LEU A 80 -7.95 -12.87 11.88
C LEU A 80 -8.52 -14.28 11.66
N HIS A 81 -8.39 -15.17 12.66
CA HIS A 81 -8.73 -16.59 12.50
C HIS A 81 -9.67 -17.14 13.56
N THR A 82 -10.10 -16.33 14.53
CA THR A 82 -11.30 -16.62 15.33
C THR A 82 -12.51 -16.08 14.56
N PRO A 83 -13.52 -16.91 14.22
CA PRO A 83 -14.76 -16.40 13.63
C PRO A 83 -15.43 -15.46 14.62
N LYS A 84 -15.27 -14.13 14.44
CA LYS A 84 -16.03 -13.13 15.15
C LYS A 84 -17.44 -13.14 14.56
N GLU A 85 -18.45 -13.33 15.41
CA GLU A 85 -19.84 -13.11 15.02
C GLU A 85 -19.96 -11.71 14.41
N PRO A 86 -20.77 -11.54 13.34
CA PRO A 86 -21.00 -10.22 12.78
C PRO A 86 -21.47 -9.29 13.90
N PRO A 87 -20.99 -8.02 13.95
CA PRO A 87 -21.45 -7.07 14.94
C PRO A 87 -22.98 -7.01 14.87
N PRO A 88 -23.69 -7.06 16.02
CA PRO A 88 -25.14 -7.01 16.02
C PRO A 88 -25.56 -5.73 15.27
N GLU A 89 -26.43 -5.90 14.28
CA GLU A 89 -26.97 -4.78 13.50
C GLU A 89 -27.47 -3.71 14.48
N PRO A 90 -27.06 -2.44 14.33
CA PRO A 90 -27.61 -1.38 15.15
C PRO A 90 -29.12 -1.39 14.97
N ALA A 91 -29.86 -1.45 16.08
CA ALA A 91 -31.32 -1.48 16.08
C ALA A 91 -31.85 -0.30 15.26
N MET A 92 -32.24 -0.58 14.01
CA MET A 92 -32.87 0.42 13.16
C MET A 92 -34.20 0.77 13.79
N PHE A 93 -34.28 1.93 14.44
CA PHE A 93 -35.54 2.58 14.71
C PHE A 93 -36.22 2.84 13.35
N GLN A 94 -37.14 1.95 12.97
CA GLN A 94 -38.02 2.14 11.84
C GLN A 94 -39.00 3.28 12.18
N VAL A 95 -38.63 4.51 11.83
CA VAL A 95 -39.63 5.56 11.64
C VAL A 95 -40.36 5.22 10.34
N GLN A 96 -41.55 4.65 10.47
CA GLN A 96 -42.49 4.50 9.36
C GLN A 96 -42.82 5.89 8.79
N GLN A 97 -42.12 6.28 7.72
CA GLN A 97 -42.61 7.32 6.83
C GLN A 97 -43.32 6.66 5.65
N PRO A 98 -44.55 7.11 5.29
CA PRO A 98 -45.33 6.48 4.24
C PRO A 98 -44.64 6.65 2.88
N LEU A 99 -44.63 5.57 2.10
CA LEU A 99 -44.17 5.53 0.70
C LEU A 99 -44.80 6.68 -0.10
N LYS A 100 -44.02 7.71 -0.39
CA LYS A 100 -44.24 8.54 -1.57
C LYS A 100 -43.53 7.86 -2.73
N SER A 101 -44.33 7.31 -3.64
CA SER A 101 -43.90 6.82 -4.95
C SER A 101 -43.17 7.94 -5.71
N SER A 102 -41.83 7.90 -5.72
CA SER A 102 -41.04 8.66 -6.68
C SER A 102 -41.09 7.92 -8.02
N ARG A 103 -41.58 8.63 -9.04
CA ARG A 103 -41.42 8.27 -10.45
C ARG A 103 -39.94 7.95 -10.75
N PRO A 104 -39.63 7.01 -11.66
CA PRO A 104 -38.28 6.84 -12.15
C PRO A 104 -37.96 8.05 -13.03
N THR A 105 -37.33 9.07 -12.46
CA THR A 105 -36.60 10.06 -13.25
C THR A 105 -35.35 9.38 -13.76
N THR A 106 -35.39 8.97 -15.03
CA THR A 106 -34.23 8.72 -15.87
C THR A 106 -33.44 10.03 -16.00
N ASP A 107 -32.63 10.36 -15.02
CA ASP A 107 -31.43 11.16 -15.30
C ASP A 107 -30.39 10.17 -15.81
N ASP A 108 -30.18 10.23 -17.12
CA ASP A 108 -29.18 9.51 -17.88
C ASP A 108 -27.80 9.97 -17.36
N GLU A 109 -27.29 9.33 -16.31
CA GLU A 109 -25.91 9.54 -15.87
C GLU A 109 -25.02 9.23 -17.07
N THR A 110 -24.23 10.21 -17.52
CA THR A 110 -23.32 10.04 -18.67
C THR A 110 -22.32 8.92 -18.38
N THR A 111 -22.64 7.73 -18.89
CA THR A 111 -21.82 6.52 -18.77
C THR A 111 -20.66 6.52 -19.77
N THR A 112 -20.66 7.45 -20.72
CA THR A 112 -19.64 7.65 -21.73
C THR A 112 -18.45 8.45 -21.19
N LEU A 113 -17.24 7.99 -21.51
CA LEU A 113 -16.01 8.67 -21.14
C LEU A 113 -15.79 9.92 -22.01
N GLU A 114 -16.26 11.07 -21.53
CA GLU A 114 -16.20 12.34 -22.22
C GLU A 114 -15.09 13.23 -21.64
N LEU A 115 -13.93 13.19 -22.29
CA LEU A 115 -12.79 14.04 -21.97
C LEU A 115 -12.39 14.88 -23.18
N SER A 116 -11.84 16.07 -22.93
CA SER A 116 -11.22 16.87 -23.99
C SER A 116 -10.12 16.05 -24.69
N PRO A 117 -10.07 16.03 -26.04
CA PRO A 117 -9.06 15.26 -26.78
C PRO A 117 -7.63 15.58 -26.35
N ASN A 118 -7.34 16.84 -26.02
CA ASN A 118 -6.01 17.27 -25.56
C ASN A 118 -5.67 16.71 -24.18
N VAL A 119 -6.65 16.67 -23.27
CA VAL A 119 -6.47 16.06 -21.94
C VAL A 119 -6.25 14.56 -22.09
N LYS A 120 -7.07 13.89 -22.90
CA LYS A 120 -6.94 12.45 -23.18
C LYS A 120 -5.57 12.10 -23.77
N ALA A 121 -5.09 12.86 -24.76
CA ALA A 121 -3.77 12.66 -25.35
C ALA A 121 -2.63 12.86 -24.34
N HIS A 122 -2.70 13.91 -23.52
CA HIS A 122 -1.71 14.15 -22.45
C HIS A 122 -1.68 13.01 -21.42
N LEU A 123 -2.85 12.53 -21.00
CA LEU A 123 -2.95 11.42 -20.04
C LEU A 123 -2.39 10.12 -20.61
N TYR A 124 -2.61 9.82 -21.89
CA TYR A 124 -1.96 8.67 -22.54
C TYR A 124 -0.42 8.81 -22.56
N LEU A 125 0.09 10.00 -22.85
CA LEU A 125 1.53 10.27 -22.81
C LEU A 125 2.08 10.02 -21.40
N VAL A 126 1.44 10.59 -20.37
CA VAL A 126 1.82 10.37 -18.97
C VAL A 126 1.81 8.87 -18.61
N PHE A 127 0.80 8.12 -19.08
CA PHE A 127 0.73 6.68 -18.84
C PHE A 127 1.92 5.94 -19.45
N PHE A 128 2.18 6.13 -20.75
CA PHE A 128 3.21 5.37 -21.44
C PHE A 128 4.64 5.79 -21.09
N GLU A 129 4.86 7.05 -20.68
CA GLU A 129 6.19 7.53 -20.29
C GLU A 129 6.56 7.23 -18.83
N HIS A 130 5.59 7.20 -17.91
CA HIS A 130 5.87 7.17 -16.47
C HIS A 130 5.23 6.01 -15.69
N ILE A 131 4.19 5.37 -16.23
CA ILE A 131 3.47 4.29 -15.55
C ILE A 131 3.79 2.94 -16.18
N GLN A 132 3.62 2.83 -17.51
CA GLN A 132 3.87 1.60 -18.25
C GLN A 132 5.28 1.01 -18.06
N PRO A 133 6.38 1.80 -18.05
CA PRO A 133 7.72 1.24 -17.90
C PRO A 133 7.92 0.48 -16.58
N VAL A 134 7.13 0.81 -15.57
CA VAL A 134 7.20 0.22 -14.24
C VAL A 134 6.25 -0.95 -14.08
N PHE A 135 5.08 -0.86 -14.70
CA PHE A 135 4.04 -1.87 -14.63
C PHE A 135 3.55 -2.21 -16.03
N PRO A 136 4.30 -3.04 -16.77
CA PRO A 136 4.17 -3.21 -18.23
C PRO A 136 2.99 -4.12 -18.65
N VAL A 137 1.88 -4.07 -17.92
CA VAL A 137 0.68 -4.89 -18.20
C VAL A 137 -0.09 -4.41 -19.42
N VAL A 138 0.10 -3.15 -19.84
CA VAL A 138 -0.47 -2.56 -21.06
C VAL A 138 0.64 -1.86 -21.82
N THR A 139 0.90 -2.27 -23.06
CA THR A 139 1.90 -1.65 -23.95
C THR A 139 1.25 -1.15 -25.23
N HIS A 140 1.93 -0.29 -25.99
CA HIS A 140 1.47 0.08 -27.32
C HIS A 140 1.27 -1.14 -28.23
N ALA A 141 2.14 -2.15 -28.12
CA ALA A 141 2.00 -3.40 -28.85
C ALA A 141 0.75 -4.18 -28.40
N SER A 142 0.49 -4.26 -27.09
CA SER A 142 -0.71 -4.95 -26.60
C SER A 142 -1.99 -4.26 -27.06
N LEU A 143 -2.05 -2.92 -27.06
CA LEU A 143 -3.25 -2.19 -27.49
C LEU A 143 -3.54 -2.31 -29.00
N ARG A 144 -2.55 -2.64 -29.82
CA ARG A 144 -2.77 -2.95 -31.25
C ARG A 144 -3.47 -4.31 -31.43
N HIS A 145 -3.13 -5.29 -30.60
CA HIS A 145 -3.69 -6.64 -30.66
C HIS A 145 -5.00 -6.77 -29.87
N PHE A 146 -5.10 -6.05 -28.76
CA PHE A 146 -6.22 -6.02 -27.83
C PHE A 146 -6.67 -4.56 -27.65
N PRO A 147 -7.52 -4.03 -28.56
CA PRO A 147 -7.99 -2.65 -28.49
C PRO A 147 -8.64 -2.34 -27.14
N ALA A 148 -8.44 -1.10 -26.65
CA ALA A 148 -8.93 -0.69 -25.35
C ALA A 148 -10.46 -0.76 -25.27
N THR A 149 -10.97 -1.44 -24.25
CA THR A 149 -12.38 -1.40 -23.86
C THR A 149 -12.67 -0.09 -23.09
N PRO A 150 -13.95 0.32 -22.92
CA PRO A 150 -14.27 1.50 -22.11
C PRO A 150 -13.71 1.43 -20.69
N LEU A 151 -13.77 0.26 -20.05
CA LEU A 151 -13.16 0.03 -18.74
C LEU A 151 -11.63 0.21 -18.78
N LEU A 152 -10.95 -0.45 -19.73
CA LEU A 152 -9.48 -0.37 -19.83
C LEU A 152 -9.02 1.06 -20.10
N GLU A 153 -9.67 1.75 -21.03
CA GLU A 153 -9.35 3.14 -21.34
C GLU A 153 -9.57 4.05 -20.13
N SER A 154 -10.72 3.92 -19.45
CA SER A 154 -11.03 4.75 -18.28
C SER A 154 -10.01 4.54 -17.16
N VAL A 155 -9.58 3.29 -16.92
CA VAL A 155 -8.55 3.00 -15.91
C VAL A 155 -7.17 3.54 -16.31
N ILE A 156 -6.76 3.40 -17.58
CA ILE A 156 -5.50 4.00 -18.09
C ILE A 156 -5.48 5.51 -17.83
N LEU A 157 -6.56 6.21 -18.21
CA LEU A 157 -6.68 7.64 -18.01
C LEU A 157 -6.81 8.00 -16.52
N GLY A 158 -7.46 7.16 -15.72
CA GLY A 158 -7.63 7.35 -14.29
C GLY A 158 -6.29 7.32 -13.54
N ILE A 159 -5.46 6.31 -13.78
CA ILE A 159 -4.12 6.25 -13.17
C ILE A 159 -3.29 7.44 -13.63
N ALA A 160 -3.29 7.73 -14.93
CA ALA A 160 -2.54 8.86 -15.47
C ALA A 160 -2.99 10.19 -14.86
N ALA A 161 -4.30 10.39 -14.65
CA ALA A 161 -4.85 11.59 -14.06
C ALA A 161 -4.42 11.82 -12.60
N ARG A 162 -4.00 10.76 -11.90
CA ARG A 162 -3.41 10.82 -10.55
C ARG A 162 -1.94 11.23 -10.56
N HIS A 163 -1.25 11.11 -11.69
CA HIS A 163 0.17 11.42 -11.74
C HIS A 163 0.41 12.91 -11.49
N HIS A 164 1.52 13.27 -10.83
CA HIS A 164 1.80 14.67 -10.47
C HIS A 164 1.92 15.60 -11.70
N LEU A 165 2.34 15.04 -12.85
CA LEU A 165 2.45 15.71 -14.16
C LEU A 165 1.12 15.83 -14.94
N ALA A 166 0.03 15.24 -14.44
CA ALA A 166 -1.25 15.26 -15.13
C ALA A 166 -1.85 16.66 -15.17
N ILE A 167 -2.45 17.02 -16.32
CA ILE A 167 -3.18 18.28 -16.50
C ILE A 167 -4.68 18.16 -16.23
N ALA A 168 -5.20 16.95 -15.98
CA ALA A 168 -6.62 16.71 -15.73
C ALA A 168 -7.15 17.54 -14.56
N SER A 169 -8.39 18.01 -14.67
CA SER A 169 -9.07 18.73 -13.59
C SER A 169 -9.78 17.78 -12.62
N TRP A 170 -10.11 18.26 -11.40
CA TRP A 170 -10.90 17.49 -10.41
C TRP A 170 -12.16 16.86 -11.02
N ARG A 171 -12.86 17.64 -11.86
CA ARG A 171 -14.08 17.18 -12.54
C ARG A 171 -13.81 16.04 -13.51
N ASP A 172 -12.70 16.10 -14.26
CA ASP A 172 -12.34 15.07 -15.22
C ASP A 172 -12.05 13.74 -14.51
N TYR A 173 -11.32 13.76 -13.40
CA TYR A 173 -11.05 12.54 -12.62
C TYR A 173 -12.31 11.97 -11.96
N VAL A 174 -13.16 12.81 -11.37
CA VAL A 174 -14.43 12.34 -10.79
C VAL A 174 -15.29 11.72 -11.89
N HIS A 175 -15.29 12.30 -13.09
CA HIS A 175 -15.95 11.70 -14.26
C HIS A 175 -15.35 10.34 -14.61
N ILE A 176 -14.02 10.25 -14.72
CA ILE A 176 -13.31 8.99 -14.97
C ILE A 176 -13.67 7.94 -13.90
N GLN A 177 -13.64 8.30 -12.61
CA GLN A 177 -14.01 7.39 -11.51
C GLN A 177 -15.45 6.90 -11.63
N LYS A 178 -16.41 7.79 -11.97
CA LYS A 178 -17.81 7.39 -12.19
C LYS A 178 -17.95 6.36 -13.31
N VAL A 179 -17.26 6.59 -14.43
CA VAL A 179 -17.24 5.65 -15.55
C VAL A 179 -16.62 4.32 -15.12
N ILE A 180 -15.47 4.33 -14.43
CA ILE A 180 -14.84 3.11 -13.90
C ILE A 180 -15.80 2.34 -12.98
N VAL A 181 -16.47 3.04 -12.04
CA VAL A 181 -17.44 2.42 -11.13
C VAL A 181 -18.61 1.82 -11.88
N HIS A 182 -19.13 2.51 -12.89
CA HIS A 182 -20.21 2.00 -13.76
C HIS A 182 -19.76 0.72 -14.48
N GLU A 183 -18.62 0.75 -15.15
CA GLU A 183 -18.08 -0.38 -15.90
C GLU A 183 -17.76 -1.59 -15.01
N LEU A 184 -17.20 -1.35 -13.81
CA LEU A 184 -16.98 -2.41 -12.83
C LEU A 184 -18.30 -3.00 -12.33
N LYS A 185 -19.30 -2.17 -11.99
CA LYS A 185 -20.63 -2.68 -11.60
C LYS A 185 -21.25 -3.53 -12.70
N ALA A 186 -21.07 -3.16 -13.97
CA ALA A 186 -21.53 -3.94 -15.10
C ALA A 186 -20.82 -5.31 -15.17
N LEU A 187 -19.50 -5.34 -14.94
CA LEU A 187 -18.70 -6.56 -14.91
C LEU A 187 -19.13 -7.56 -13.82
N PHE A 188 -19.53 -7.06 -12.64
CA PHE A 188 -20.03 -7.87 -11.53
C PHE A 188 -21.55 -8.13 -11.58
N SER A 189 -22.25 -7.59 -12.57
CA SER A 189 -23.70 -7.74 -12.70
C SER A 189 -24.05 -9.14 -13.19
N THR A 190 -25.08 -9.75 -12.58
CA THR A 190 -25.66 -11.03 -13.04
C THR A 190 -26.27 -10.95 -14.44
N ARG A 191 -26.45 -9.73 -14.97
CA ARG A 191 -27.02 -9.50 -16.31
C ARG A 191 -26.00 -9.71 -17.42
N GLN A 192 -24.71 -9.58 -17.16
CA GLN A 192 -23.67 -9.84 -18.15
C GLN A 192 -23.15 -11.27 -17.99
N ARG A 193 -23.00 -11.98 -19.12
CA ARG A 193 -22.38 -13.31 -19.09
C ARG A 193 -20.90 -13.14 -18.78
N TYR A 194 -20.40 -13.88 -17.80
CA TYR A 194 -18.97 -13.98 -17.53
C TYR A 194 -18.22 -14.36 -18.81
N GLN A 195 -17.35 -13.47 -19.28
CA GLN A 195 -16.47 -13.68 -20.43
C GLN A 195 -15.07 -13.18 -20.08
N PRO A 196 -14.09 -14.07 -19.88
CA PRO A 196 -12.74 -13.65 -19.56
C PRO A 196 -12.09 -13.04 -20.82
N GLN A 197 -11.49 -11.87 -20.68
CA GLN A 197 -10.82 -11.13 -21.76
C GLN A 197 -9.51 -10.54 -21.25
N ILE A 198 -8.48 -10.49 -22.11
CA ILE A 198 -7.18 -9.90 -21.79
C ILE A 198 -7.34 -8.44 -21.35
N GLN A 199 -8.18 -7.67 -22.05
CA GLN A 199 -8.43 -6.27 -21.73
C GLN A 199 -9.04 -6.09 -20.33
N THR A 200 -9.91 -7.01 -19.92
CA THR A 200 -10.51 -6.98 -18.57
C THR A 200 -9.46 -7.30 -17.51
N VAL A 201 -8.59 -8.28 -17.75
CA VAL A 201 -7.45 -8.59 -16.87
C VAL A 201 -6.52 -7.38 -16.73
N GLN A 202 -6.14 -6.75 -17.85
CA GLN A 202 -5.34 -5.53 -17.86
C GLN A 202 -6.01 -4.40 -17.06
N ALA A 203 -7.31 -4.19 -17.26
CA ALA A 203 -8.03 -3.12 -16.58
C ALA A 203 -8.17 -3.38 -15.07
N LEU A 204 -8.43 -4.63 -14.67
CA LEU A 204 -8.49 -5.00 -13.25
C LEU A 204 -7.13 -4.87 -12.56
N LEU A 205 -6.04 -5.31 -13.20
CA LEU A 205 -4.68 -5.12 -12.66
C LEU A 205 -4.37 -3.64 -12.41
N LEU A 206 -4.65 -2.80 -13.41
CA LEU A 206 -4.47 -1.35 -13.29
C LEU A 206 -5.44 -0.72 -12.25
N ALA A 207 -6.68 -1.21 -12.12
CA ALA A 207 -7.58 -0.70 -11.10
C ALA A 207 -7.12 -1.07 -9.68
N LEU A 208 -6.48 -2.24 -9.51
CA LEU A 208 -6.01 -2.74 -8.22
C LEU A 208 -4.69 -2.09 -7.79
N ILE A 209 -3.76 -1.82 -8.72
CA ILE A 209 -2.52 -1.07 -8.41
C ILE A 209 -2.81 0.36 -7.94
N LYS A 210 -4.01 0.89 -8.24
CA LYS A 210 -4.52 2.17 -7.76
C LYS A 210 -5.97 2.03 -7.28
N PHE A 211 -6.17 1.29 -6.19
CA PHE A 211 -7.52 1.08 -5.65
C PHE A 211 -8.27 2.38 -5.33
N GLU A 212 -7.58 3.52 -5.11
CA GLU A 212 -8.19 4.86 -4.98
C GLU A 212 -9.11 5.22 -6.17
N LEU A 213 -8.88 4.63 -7.35
CA LEU A 213 -9.76 4.77 -8.52
C LEU A 213 -11.13 4.14 -8.30
N VAL A 214 -11.21 3.16 -7.41
CA VAL A 214 -12.37 2.27 -7.23
C VAL A 214 -12.88 2.20 -5.79
N THR A 215 -12.27 2.97 -4.87
CA THR A 215 -12.66 3.06 -3.46
C THR A 215 -13.07 4.49 -3.09
N HIS A 216 -14.33 4.66 -2.68
CA HIS A 216 -14.89 5.91 -2.16
C HIS A 216 -15.09 5.87 -0.64
N GLY A 217 -14.92 4.70 -0.01
CA GLY A 217 -14.97 4.47 1.44
C GLY A 217 -14.65 3.01 1.81
N HIS A 218 -14.73 2.64 3.09
CA HIS A 218 -14.40 1.27 3.54
C HIS A 218 -15.25 0.16 2.93
N GLY A 219 -16.53 0.41 2.66
CA GLY A 219 -17.38 -0.58 2.01
C GLY A 219 -16.80 -1.06 0.68
N ASP A 220 -16.07 -0.18 -0.02
CA ASP A 220 -15.43 -0.50 -1.29
C ASP A 220 -14.09 -1.22 -1.13
N ILE A 221 -13.44 -1.13 0.03
CA ILE A 221 -12.18 -1.84 0.31
C ILE A 221 -12.43 -3.35 0.36
N MET A 222 -13.56 -3.79 0.93
CA MET A 222 -13.95 -5.20 0.89
C MET A 222 -14.22 -5.69 -0.54
N SER A 223 -14.70 -4.80 -1.41
CA SER A 223 -14.89 -5.11 -2.84
C SER A 223 -13.56 -5.32 -3.58
N THR A 224 -12.42 -4.82 -3.05
CA THR A 224 -11.08 -5.07 -3.60
C THR A 224 -10.73 -6.56 -3.57
N GLY A 225 -11.08 -7.28 -2.50
CA GLY A 225 -10.88 -8.73 -2.42
C GLY A 225 -11.67 -9.49 -3.50
N LEU A 226 -12.93 -9.10 -3.73
CA LEU A 226 -13.77 -9.67 -4.79
C LEU A 226 -13.21 -9.39 -6.20
N ARG A 227 -12.69 -8.17 -6.42
CA ARG A 227 -12.05 -7.78 -7.68
C ARG A 227 -10.78 -8.57 -7.95
N LEU A 228 -9.96 -8.76 -6.92
CA LEU A 228 -8.78 -9.61 -7.00
C LEU A 228 -9.14 -11.07 -7.32
N GLY A 229 -10.13 -11.64 -6.63
CA GLY A 229 -10.61 -12.99 -6.90
C GLY A 229 -11.10 -13.17 -8.34
N LEU A 230 -11.85 -12.20 -8.87
CA LEU A 230 -12.31 -12.20 -10.26
C LEU A 230 -11.13 -12.11 -11.24
N LEU A 231 -10.18 -11.21 -11.01
CA LEU A 231 -8.96 -11.07 -11.81
C LEU A 231 -8.20 -12.41 -11.88
N CYS A 232 -7.89 -13.01 -10.73
CA CYS A 232 -7.12 -14.24 -10.67
C CYS A 232 -7.86 -15.43 -11.31
N LYS A 233 -9.19 -15.43 -11.29
CA LYS A 233 -10.01 -16.41 -12.00
C LYS A 233 -9.96 -16.19 -13.51
N MET A 234 -10.19 -14.97 -13.99
CA MET A 234 -10.12 -14.63 -15.42
C MET A 234 -8.76 -14.94 -16.03
N ALA A 235 -7.67 -14.63 -15.30
CA ALA A 235 -6.31 -14.94 -15.75
C ALA A 235 -6.09 -16.46 -15.97
N ARG A 236 -6.62 -17.30 -15.07
CA ARG A 236 -6.55 -18.76 -15.21
C ARG A 236 -7.46 -19.30 -16.30
N ASP A 237 -8.66 -18.75 -16.44
CA ASP A 237 -9.61 -19.16 -17.48
C ASP A 237 -9.09 -18.80 -18.89
N LEU A 238 -8.24 -17.76 -19.01
CA LEU A 238 -7.48 -17.43 -20.23
C LEU A 238 -6.22 -18.30 -20.42
N GLY A 239 -5.86 -19.13 -19.45
CA GLY A 239 -4.66 -19.96 -19.49
C GLY A 239 -3.34 -19.19 -19.38
N LEU A 240 -3.34 -18.01 -18.74
CA LEU A 240 -2.12 -17.19 -18.56
C LEU A 240 -1.07 -17.89 -17.66
N ASP A 241 -1.50 -18.86 -16.87
CA ASP A 241 -0.66 -19.71 -16.01
C ASP A 241 0.07 -20.81 -16.78
N LYS A 242 -0.33 -21.09 -18.03
CA LYS A 242 0.20 -22.20 -18.83
C LYS A 242 1.29 -21.70 -19.77
N LYS A 243 2.36 -22.49 -19.90
CA LYS A 243 3.35 -22.30 -20.97
C LYS A 243 2.67 -22.61 -22.31
N SER A 244 2.38 -21.57 -23.08
CA SER A 244 1.89 -21.71 -24.45
C SER A 244 3.01 -22.25 -25.35
N SER A 245 2.65 -23.12 -26.29
CA SER A 245 3.52 -23.59 -27.37
C SER A 245 3.11 -23.03 -28.74
N ALA A 246 2.15 -22.11 -28.79
CA ALA A 246 1.39 -21.78 -30.01
C ALA A 246 1.13 -20.27 -30.23
N VAL A 247 1.71 -19.36 -29.44
CA VAL A 247 1.47 -17.91 -29.57
C VAL A 247 2.71 -17.24 -30.19
N THR A 248 2.51 -16.11 -30.87
CA THR A 248 3.62 -15.27 -31.33
C THR A 248 4.49 -14.84 -30.16
N ALA A 249 5.81 -14.66 -30.36
CA ALA A 249 6.74 -14.30 -29.29
C ALA A 249 6.26 -13.11 -28.43
N ASP A 250 5.61 -12.11 -29.06
CA ASP A 250 5.06 -10.93 -28.37
C ASP A 250 3.82 -11.23 -27.51
N GLY A 251 2.94 -12.13 -27.96
CA GLY A 251 1.74 -12.51 -27.20
C GLY A 251 2.08 -13.45 -26.03
N GLU A 252 3.06 -14.33 -26.23
CA GLU A 252 3.60 -15.18 -25.17
C GLU A 252 4.27 -14.35 -24.07
N LEU A 253 5.01 -13.30 -24.45
CA LEU A 253 5.61 -12.37 -23.49
C LEU A 253 4.54 -11.60 -22.68
N LEU A 254 3.48 -11.11 -23.33
CA LEU A 254 2.39 -10.43 -22.62
C LEU A 254 1.70 -11.35 -21.61
N ASN A 255 1.43 -12.60 -21.97
CA ASN A 255 0.79 -13.55 -21.05
C ASN A 255 1.64 -13.79 -19.79
N VAL A 256 2.96 -13.93 -19.96
CA VAL A 256 3.90 -14.07 -18.83
C VAL A 256 3.88 -12.83 -17.94
N VAL A 257 3.91 -11.63 -18.52
CA VAL A 257 3.86 -10.36 -17.77
C VAL A 257 2.54 -10.22 -17.01
N LEU A 258 1.40 -10.52 -17.64
CA LEU A 258 0.09 -10.47 -17.01
C LEU A 258 -0.03 -11.48 -15.87
N TRP A 259 0.50 -12.69 -16.04
CA TRP A 259 0.52 -13.70 -14.98
C TRP A 259 1.39 -13.28 -13.80
N LYS A 260 2.61 -12.78 -14.06
CA LYS A 260 3.49 -12.18 -13.03
C LYS A 260 2.78 -11.07 -12.25
N ALA A 261 2.11 -10.16 -12.96
CA ALA A 261 1.36 -9.07 -12.35
C ALA A 261 0.20 -9.58 -11.47
N CYS A 262 -0.51 -10.63 -11.91
CA CYS A 262 -1.55 -11.27 -11.11
C CYS A 262 -0.99 -11.88 -9.82
N MET A 263 0.16 -12.55 -9.88
CA MET A 263 0.81 -13.12 -8.70
C MET A 263 1.28 -12.04 -7.72
N PHE A 264 1.82 -10.95 -8.25
CA PHE A 264 2.25 -9.78 -7.48
C PHE A 264 1.09 -9.14 -6.72
N GLU A 265 0.03 -8.75 -7.43
CA GLU A 265 -1.15 -8.12 -6.82
C GLU A 265 -1.87 -9.07 -5.85
N ASP A 266 -1.96 -10.36 -6.16
CA ASP A 266 -2.54 -11.36 -5.25
C ASP A 266 -1.76 -11.44 -3.94
N ALA A 267 -0.42 -11.39 -3.98
CA ALA A 267 0.40 -11.41 -2.77
C ALA A 267 0.20 -10.16 -1.92
N ILE A 268 0.32 -8.99 -2.55
CA ILE A 268 0.30 -7.71 -1.84
C ILE A 268 -1.08 -7.43 -1.27
N ILE A 269 -2.14 -7.58 -2.07
CA ILE A 269 -3.49 -7.32 -1.60
C ILE A 269 -3.92 -8.36 -0.56
N SER A 270 -3.47 -9.61 -0.67
CA SER A 270 -3.71 -10.61 0.38
C SER A 270 -3.06 -10.24 1.70
N ALA A 271 -1.79 -9.81 1.66
CA ALA A 271 -1.09 -9.30 2.84
C ALA A 271 -1.79 -8.07 3.43
N MET A 272 -2.15 -7.11 2.59
CA MET A 272 -2.87 -5.89 2.96
C MET A 272 -4.22 -6.18 3.62
N MET A 273 -4.99 -7.12 3.06
CA MET A 273 -6.38 -7.35 3.45
C MET A 273 -6.58 -8.46 4.48
N GLY A 274 -5.52 -9.18 4.88
CA GLY A 274 -5.70 -10.32 5.79
C GLY A 274 -6.40 -11.52 5.17
N GLN A 275 -6.45 -11.62 3.84
CA GLN A 275 -7.18 -12.68 3.13
C GLN A 275 -6.24 -13.78 2.59
N PRO A 276 -6.75 -15.00 2.38
CA PRO A 276 -5.98 -16.06 1.73
C PRO A 276 -5.60 -15.71 0.29
N LEU A 277 -4.46 -16.23 -0.18
CA LEU A 277 -4.02 -16.11 -1.57
C LEU A 277 -5.02 -16.78 -2.52
N ASN A 278 -5.40 -16.08 -3.59
CA ASN A 278 -6.29 -16.63 -4.62
C ASN A 278 -5.56 -17.59 -5.56
N ILE A 279 -4.26 -17.35 -5.79
CA ILE A 279 -3.43 -18.18 -6.66
C ILE A 279 -2.59 -19.12 -5.77
N VAL A 280 -2.73 -20.42 -6.00
CA VAL A 280 -1.85 -21.44 -5.39
C VAL A 280 -0.83 -21.85 -6.45
N VAL A 281 0.45 -21.62 -6.15
CA VAL A 281 1.60 -21.93 -7.02
C VAL A 281 2.43 -22.97 -6.31
N SER A 282 2.84 -24.04 -6.99
CA SER A 282 3.71 -25.05 -6.39
C SER A 282 5.06 -24.43 -6.04
N PRO A 283 5.68 -24.75 -4.88
CA PRO A 283 7.02 -24.25 -4.52
C PRO A 283 8.07 -24.50 -5.62
N LYS A 284 7.92 -25.58 -6.40
CA LYS A 284 8.80 -25.95 -7.51
C LYS A 284 8.67 -25.03 -8.73
N GLU A 285 7.49 -24.45 -8.94
CA GLU A 285 7.23 -23.48 -10.02
C GLU A 285 7.82 -22.12 -9.68
N THR A 286 7.85 -21.76 -8.40
CA THR A 286 8.47 -20.51 -7.91
C THR A 286 10.00 -20.51 -8.05
N THR A 287 10.64 -21.66 -7.82
CA THR A 287 12.10 -21.83 -7.99
C THR A 287 12.55 -22.04 -9.44
N GLY A 288 11.59 -22.27 -10.35
CA GLY A 288 11.82 -22.64 -11.74
C GLY A 288 11.52 -21.51 -12.74
N LEU A 289 11.69 -20.25 -12.35
CA LEU A 289 11.68 -19.16 -13.33
C LEU A 289 13.00 -19.19 -14.12
N PRO A 290 12.95 -19.24 -15.46
CA PRO A 290 14.13 -19.33 -16.29
C PRO A 290 14.89 -18.01 -16.22
N SER A 291 16.06 -18.03 -15.58
CA SER A 291 17.06 -16.94 -15.64
C SER A 291 17.75 -16.84 -17.01
N ASP A 292 17.32 -17.63 -18.00
CA ASP A 292 17.94 -17.71 -19.34
C ASP A 292 17.15 -16.98 -20.44
N SER A 293 16.50 -15.86 -20.12
CA SER A 293 16.13 -14.89 -21.17
C SER A 293 17.09 -13.71 -21.14
N SER A 294 17.99 -13.74 -22.12
CA SER A 294 18.87 -12.66 -22.55
C SER A 294 18.09 -11.42 -23.00
N PHE A 295 17.40 -10.75 -22.08
CA PHE A 295 16.96 -9.36 -22.22
C PHE A 295 17.80 -8.49 -21.29
N SER A 296 18.53 -7.58 -21.90
CA SER A 296 19.41 -6.62 -21.24
C SER A 296 18.60 -5.63 -20.40
N GLY A 297 18.78 -5.67 -19.08
CA GLY A 297 18.26 -4.71 -18.11
C GLY A 297 17.30 -5.36 -17.11
N GLY A 298 17.74 -5.54 -15.86
CA GLY A 298 16.86 -5.97 -14.77
C GLY A 298 15.75 -4.93 -14.61
N THR A 299 14.52 -5.29 -15.00
CA THR A 299 13.40 -4.37 -14.84
C THR A 299 12.98 -4.38 -13.38
N PHE A 300 12.73 -3.19 -12.81
CA PHE A 300 12.18 -3.07 -11.46
C PHE A 300 10.95 -3.97 -11.24
N PHE A 301 10.13 -4.17 -12.26
CA PHE A 301 8.94 -5.01 -12.21
C PHE A 301 9.27 -6.47 -11.88
N ASP A 302 10.28 -7.06 -12.54
CA ASP A 302 10.67 -8.44 -12.30
C ASP A 302 11.17 -8.62 -10.85
N ASP A 303 11.97 -7.68 -10.35
CA ASP A 303 12.50 -7.74 -8.98
C ASP A 303 11.43 -7.50 -7.92
N ALA A 304 10.40 -6.70 -8.23
CA ALA A 304 9.22 -6.55 -7.38
C ALA A 304 8.36 -7.82 -7.36
N VAL A 305 8.25 -8.52 -8.50
CA VAL A 305 7.58 -9.83 -8.58
C VAL A 305 8.34 -10.86 -7.75
N ASP A 306 9.67 -10.89 -7.79
CA ASP A 306 10.49 -11.76 -6.95
C ASP A 306 10.31 -11.47 -5.45
N ALA A 307 10.22 -10.19 -5.06
CA ALA A 307 9.85 -9.82 -3.69
C ALA A 307 8.48 -10.39 -3.30
N SER A 308 7.50 -10.34 -4.20
CA SER A 308 6.17 -10.89 -3.95
C SER A 308 6.17 -12.42 -3.84
N HIS A 309 7.09 -13.11 -4.51
CA HIS A 309 7.25 -14.56 -4.35
C HIS A 309 7.67 -14.92 -2.92
N CYS A 310 8.58 -14.15 -2.32
CA CYS A 310 8.94 -14.30 -0.91
C CYS A 310 7.73 -14.05 0.00
N LEU A 311 6.96 -12.98 -0.26
CA LEU A 311 5.73 -12.67 0.47
C LEU A 311 4.71 -13.81 0.40
N ARG A 312 4.54 -14.43 -0.78
CA ARG A 312 3.59 -15.55 -0.96
C ARG A 312 3.99 -16.77 -0.15
N SER A 313 5.28 -17.12 -0.14
CA SER A 313 5.79 -18.22 0.68
C SER A 313 5.58 -17.94 2.17
N LEU A 314 5.88 -16.70 2.59
CA LEU A 314 5.64 -16.23 3.95
C LEU A 314 4.18 -16.35 4.36
N LEU A 315 3.24 -15.81 3.56
CA LEU A 315 1.81 -15.85 3.87
C LEU A 315 1.28 -17.28 3.99
N ARG A 316 1.83 -18.23 3.23
CA ARG A 316 1.43 -19.65 3.30
C ARG A 316 2.02 -20.39 4.50
N ALA A 317 3.27 -20.08 4.87
CA ALA A 317 3.94 -20.79 5.95
C ALA A 317 3.53 -20.25 7.31
N VAL A 318 3.38 -18.93 7.42
CA VAL A 318 3.28 -18.23 8.71
C VAL A 318 1.87 -17.72 9.00
N TYR A 319 1.11 -17.34 7.96
CA TYR A 319 -0.22 -16.73 8.09
C TYR A 319 -1.35 -17.61 7.52
N ALA A 320 -1.09 -18.89 7.26
CA ALA A 320 -2.14 -19.79 6.80
C ALA A 320 -3.05 -20.21 7.96
N SER A 321 -4.36 -20.26 7.72
CA SER A 321 -5.39 -20.68 8.68
C SER A 321 -5.38 -22.19 9.02
N ARG A 322 -4.24 -22.88 8.82
CA ARG A 322 -4.11 -24.31 9.10
C ARG A 322 -3.56 -24.51 10.51
N PRO A 323 -3.94 -25.58 11.22
CA PRO A 323 -3.29 -25.93 12.47
C PRO A 323 -1.78 -26.05 12.25
N VAL A 324 -1.00 -25.58 13.23
CA VAL A 324 0.46 -25.57 13.16
C VAL A 324 0.95 -26.98 12.83
N ASP A 325 1.52 -27.14 11.63
CA ASP A 325 1.99 -28.43 11.10
C ASP A 325 3.27 -28.87 11.82
N ALA A 326 3.52 -30.19 11.88
CA ALA A 326 4.78 -30.78 12.35
C ALA A 326 5.99 -30.22 11.59
N ASN A 327 5.80 -29.75 10.36
CA ASN A 327 6.85 -29.16 9.52
C ASN A 327 6.99 -27.64 9.65
N ILE A 328 6.35 -26.99 10.64
CA ILE A 328 6.34 -25.52 10.74
C ILE A 328 7.75 -24.91 10.81
N VAL A 329 8.65 -25.53 11.57
CA VAL A 329 10.05 -25.06 11.70
C VAL A 329 10.75 -25.11 10.35
N GLN A 330 10.64 -26.22 9.62
CA GLN A 330 11.23 -26.40 8.29
C GLN A 330 10.64 -25.40 7.28
N ASN A 331 9.33 -25.13 7.35
CA ASN A 331 8.68 -24.14 6.50
C ASN A 331 9.20 -22.72 6.79
N CYS A 332 9.34 -22.35 8.07
CA CYS A 332 9.92 -21.07 8.48
C CYS A 332 11.37 -20.93 8.00
N GLU A 333 12.21 -21.95 8.15
CA GLU A 333 13.58 -21.94 7.64
C GLU A 333 13.64 -21.80 6.11
N HIS A 334 12.72 -22.46 5.40
CA HIS A 334 12.64 -22.35 3.94
C HIS A 334 12.28 -20.93 3.50
N VAL A 335 11.26 -20.33 4.12
CA VAL A 335 10.86 -18.94 3.88
C VAL A 335 12.02 -18.00 4.18
N LEU A 336 12.71 -18.20 5.30
CA LEU A 336 13.84 -17.37 5.69
C LEU A 336 14.97 -17.42 4.67
N LYS A 337 15.34 -18.63 4.19
CA LYS A 337 16.32 -18.80 3.12
C LYS A 337 15.93 -18.07 1.84
N GLN A 338 14.64 -18.05 1.47
CA GLN A 338 14.16 -17.30 0.31
C GLN A 338 14.29 -15.79 0.51
N ILE A 339 13.89 -15.30 1.69
CA ILE A 339 14.01 -13.88 2.06
C ILE A 339 15.48 -13.43 2.00
N HIS A 340 16.39 -14.15 2.66
CA HIS A 340 17.83 -13.81 2.64
C HIS A 340 18.44 -13.90 1.25
N ARG A 341 18.09 -14.92 0.47
CA ARG A 341 18.54 -15.03 -0.92
C ARG A 341 18.10 -13.83 -1.76
N TYR A 342 16.84 -13.41 -1.64
CA TYR A 342 16.35 -12.23 -2.33
C TYR A 342 17.12 -10.97 -1.93
N GLY A 343 17.42 -10.79 -0.64
CA GLY A 343 18.26 -9.67 -0.16
C GLY A 343 19.64 -9.66 -0.81
N ILE A 344 20.33 -10.80 -0.82
CA ILE A 344 21.65 -10.95 -1.46
C ILE A 344 21.58 -10.66 -2.96
N ASP A 345 20.57 -11.19 -3.65
CA ASP A 345 20.37 -10.99 -5.08
C ASP A 345 20.00 -9.52 -5.41
N LEU A 346 19.32 -8.83 -4.49
CA LEU A 346 18.97 -7.42 -4.62
C LEU A 346 20.20 -6.51 -4.45
N ASP A 347 21.04 -6.80 -3.46
CA ASP A 347 22.30 -6.09 -3.23
C ASP A 347 23.26 -6.27 -4.41
N PHE A 348 23.38 -7.50 -4.93
CA PHE A 348 24.20 -7.79 -6.10
C PHE A 348 23.74 -7.00 -7.35
N ARG A 349 22.43 -6.76 -7.47
CA ARG A 349 21.82 -6.04 -8.60
C ARG A 349 21.61 -4.55 -8.36
N GLN A 350 22.13 -3.99 -7.26
CA GLN A 350 21.97 -2.58 -6.92
C GLN A 350 22.33 -1.64 -8.09
N SER A 351 23.41 -1.94 -8.82
CA SER A 351 23.90 -1.12 -9.95
C SER A 351 22.98 -1.13 -11.18
N HIS A 352 22.01 -2.05 -11.24
CA HIS A 352 21.03 -2.14 -12.34
C HIS A 352 19.82 -1.22 -12.13
N HIS A 353 19.67 -0.63 -10.95
CA HIS A 353 18.53 0.20 -10.58
C HIS A 353 18.96 1.63 -10.33
N SER A 354 18.05 2.57 -10.57
CA SER A 354 18.21 3.89 -9.96
C SER A 354 18.17 3.78 -8.43
N GLU A 355 18.78 4.73 -7.73
CA GLU A 355 18.81 4.73 -6.25
C GLU A 355 17.40 4.58 -5.65
N ARG A 356 16.41 5.29 -6.22
CA ARG A 356 15.01 5.25 -5.79
C ARG A 356 14.35 3.90 -6.03
N GLU A 357 14.66 3.26 -7.15
CA GLU A 357 14.14 1.94 -7.47
C GLU A 357 14.70 0.87 -6.54
N HIS A 358 16.01 0.92 -6.30
CA HIS A 358 16.65 0.06 -5.32
C HIS A 358 16.06 0.27 -3.92
N GLN A 359 15.91 1.52 -3.48
CA GLN A 359 15.26 1.86 -2.20
C GLN A 359 13.83 1.28 -2.12
N ALA A 360 13.02 1.39 -3.17
CA ALA A 360 11.68 0.81 -3.20
C ALA A 360 11.69 -0.72 -3.10
N LEU A 361 12.63 -1.40 -3.78
CA LEU A 361 12.79 -2.85 -3.68
C LEU A 361 13.25 -3.25 -2.27
N CYS A 362 14.16 -2.49 -1.65
CA CYS A 362 14.56 -2.68 -0.26
C CYS A 362 13.38 -2.49 0.71
N MET A 363 12.48 -1.53 0.48
CA MET A 363 11.27 -1.38 1.30
C MET A 363 10.36 -2.62 1.22
N LEU A 364 10.18 -3.21 0.03
CA LEU A 364 9.44 -4.47 -0.13
C LEU A 364 10.14 -5.63 0.60
N HIS A 365 11.47 -5.69 0.52
CA HIS A 365 12.28 -6.68 1.24
C HIS A 365 12.14 -6.54 2.76
N HIS A 366 12.33 -5.33 3.30
CA HIS A 366 12.20 -5.02 4.72
C HIS A 366 10.80 -5.38 5.22
N ASN A 367 9.76 -5.09 4.43
CA ASN A 367 8.40 -5.47 4.78
C ASN A 367 8.20 -7.00 4.85
N ASN A 368 8.81 -7.77 3.93
CA ASN A 368 8.79 -9.23 4.01
C ASN A 368 9.49 -9.76 5.26
N ARG A 369 10.65 -9.18 5.63
CA ARG A 369 11.36 -9.53 6.88
C ARG A 369 10.52 -9.20 8.11
N LEU A 370 9.94 -8.00 8.14
CA LEU A 370 9.07 -7.54 9.21
C LEU A 370 7.86 -8.47 9.40
N LEU A 371 7.15 -8.80 8.32
CA LEU A 371 6.02 -9.73 8.38
C LEU A 371 6.47 -11.13 8.80
N PHE A 372 7.64 -11.60 8.39
CA PHE A 372 8.19 -12.87 8.87
C PHE A 372 8.41 -12.86 10.39
N VAL A 373 9.08 -11.83 10.93
CA VAL A 373 9.33 -11.69 12.37
C VAL A 373 8.03 -11.61 13.17
N LEU A 374 7.07 -10.78 12.74
CA LEU A 374 5.78 -10.62 13.44
C LEU A 374 4.95 -11.90 13.42
N GLY A 375 4.90 -12.60 12.28
CA GLY A 375 4.18 -13.85 12.17
C GLY A 375 4.86 -14.98 12.93
N LEU A 376 6.19 -15.02 12.95
CA LEU A 376 6.97 -15.99 13.72
C LEU A 376 6.78 -15.80 15.24
N ALA A 377 6.69 -14.55 15.71
CA ALA A 377 6.33 -14.25 17.10
C ALA A 377 4.95 -14.83 17.46
N SER A 378 3.95 -14.67 16.59
CA SER A 378 2.62 -15.28 16.78
C SER A 378 2.67 -16.80 16.90
N LEU A 379 3.40 -17.46 16.00
CA LEU A 379 3.56 -18.91 16.01
C LEU A 379 4.31 -19.40 17.25
N THR A 380 5.28 -18.63 17.73
CA THR A 380 6.06 -18.96 18.93
C THR A 380 5.16 -19.06 20.16
N ASN A 381 4.13 -18.21 20.26
CA ASN A 381 3.18 -18.24 21.37
C ASN A 381 2.20 -19.42 21.33
N THR A 382 1.97 -20.02 20.17
CA THR A 382 0.89 -21.00 19.94
C THR A 382 1.38 -22.41 19.58
N SER A 383 2.63 -22.54 19.14
CA SER A 383 3.23 -23.78 18.64
C SER A 383 3.87 -24.63 19.74
N SER A 384 3.81 -25.96 19.57
CA SER A 384 4.60 -26.91 20.37
C SER A 384 6.12 -26.80 20.12
N HIS A 385 6.53 -26.14 19.04
CA HIS A 385 7.92 -25.90 18.65
C HIS A 385 8.41 -24.50 19.04
N SER A 386 7.85 -23.93 20.12
CA SER A 386 8.12 -22.55 20.53
C SER A 386 9.61 -22.28 20.78
N LYS A 387 10.37 -23.26 21.26
CA LYS A 387 11.81 -23.13 21.52
C LYS A 387 12.61 -22.93 20.23
N GLU A 388 12.40 -23.79 19.24
CA GLU A 388 13.08 -23.71 17.95
C GLU A 388 12.70 -22.43 17.20
N LEU A 389 11.42 -22.06 17.22
CA LEU A 389 10.95 -20.84 16.57
C LEU A 389 11.49 -19.57 17.27
N SER A 390 11.66 -19.59 18.59
CA SER A 390 12.24 -18.49 19.37
C SER A 390 13.71 -18.21 18.98
N LEU A 391 14.49 -19.24 18.67
CA LEU A 391 15.87 -19.08 18.20
C LEU A 391 15.93 -18.38 16.83
N ILE A 392 15.04 -18.76 15.91
CA ILE A 392 14.91 -18.10 14.61
C ILE A 392 14.45 -16.65 14.80
N LEU A 393 13.46 -16.42 15.68
CA LEU A 393 12.92 -15.09 15.94
C LEU A 393 13.98 -14.13 16.49
N ALA A 394 14.74 -14.57 17.49
CA ALA A 394 15.76 -13.74 18.12
C ALA A 394 16.87 -13.35 17.14
N ARG A 395 17.21 -14.24 16.20
CA ARG A 395 18.19 -13.96 15.14
C ARG A 395 17.71 -12.89 14.16
N GLU A 396 16.44 -12.96 13.76
CA GLU A 396 15.92 -12.07 12.71
C GLU A 396 15.41 -10.73 13.25
N ALA A 397 14.91 -10.68 14.47
CA ALA A 397 14.34 -9.46 15.06
C ALA A 397 15.33 -8.30 15.19
N ALA A 398 16.63 -8.60 15.43
CA ALA A 398 17.64 -7.59 15.70
C ALA A 398 17.84 -6.59 14.54
N SER A 399 17.73 -7.05 13.29
CA SER A 399 17.90 -6.19 12.11
C SER A 399 16.62 -5.49 11.65
N THR A 400 15.44 -6.00 12.06
CA THR A 400 14.15 -5.49 11.55
C THR A 400 13.85 -4.06 12.02
N ILE A 401 14.31 -3.67 13.20
CA ILE A 401 14.07 -2.32 13.74
C ILE A 401 14.86 -1.26 12.96
N PRO A 402 16.20 -1.38 12.77
CA PRO A 402 16.95 -0.49 11.89
C PRO A 402 16.39 -0.44 10.46
N GLU A 403 15.98 -1.58 9.91
CA GLU A 403 15.37 -1.64 8.57
C GLU A 403 14.04 -0.87 8.48
N ALA A 404 13.21 -0.93 9.53
CA ALA A 404 11.99 -0.17 9.63
C ALA A 404 12.27 1.34 9.73
N CYS A 405 13.25 1.76 10.55
CA CYS A 405 13.72 3.15 10.58
C CYS A 405 14.17 3.61 9.20
N GLN A 406 14.99 2.81 8.53
CA GLN A 406 15.52 3.09 7.19
C GLN A 406 14.41 3.22 6.15
N THR A 407 13.40 2.35 6.18
CA THR A 407 12.20 2.44 5.33
C THR A 407 11.48 3.79 5.50
N LEU A 408 11.33 4.28 6.73
CA LEU A 408 10.68 5.56 7.00
C LEU A 408 11.54 6.76 6.59
N LEU A 409 12.86 6.66 6.74
CA LEU A 409 13.79 7.69 6.30
C LEU A 409 13.84 7.82 4.77
N TRP A 410 13.78 6.70 4.05
CA TRP A 410 13.72 6.71 2.58
C TRP A 410 12.38 7.23 2.05
N PHE A 411 11.27 6.94 2.73
CA PHE A 411 9.93 7.28 2.24
C PHE A 411 9.55 8.74 2.48
N SER A 412 10.32 9.65 1.88
CA SER A 412 10.11 11.09 1.91
C SER A 412 9.01 11.55 0.95
N VAL A 413 8.66 12.84 1.01
CA VAL A 413 7.70 13.46 0.08
C VAL A 413 8.23 13.44 -1.36
N GLU A 414 9.52 13.68 -1.54
CA GLU A 414 10.18 13.64 -2.85
C GLU A 414 10.16 12.23 -3.42
N PHE A 415 10.53 11.23 -2.60
CA PHE A 415 10.45 9.83 -2.98
C PHE A 415 9.04 9.44 -3.39
N TYR A 416 8.04 9.87 -2.62
CA TYR A 416 6.63 9.62 -2.89
C TYR A 416 6.18 10.19 -4.25
N LEU A 417 6.61 11.42 -4.58
CA LEU A 417 6.26 12.08 -5.83
C LEU A 417 6.95 11.43 -7.05
N GLU A 418 8.20 11.02 -6.90
CA GLU A 418 8.99 10.33 -7.94
C GLU A 418 8.44 8.92 -8.20
N MET A 419 8.07 8.20 -7.15
CA MET A 419 7.53 6.84 -7.21
C MET A 419 6.01 6.82 -7.33
N ALA A 420 5.38 7.92 -7.78
CA ALA A 420 3.94 8.12 -7.73
C ALA A 420 3.10 7.07 -8.49
N SER A 421 3.67 6.37 -9.48
CA SER A 421 2.99 5.25 -10.15
C SER A 421 2.96 3.95 -9.31
N ARG A 422 3.71 3.89 -8.19
CA ARG A 422 4.08 2.68 -7.42
C ARG A 422 3.62 2.69 -5.94
N ILE A 423 2.73 3.62 -5.61
CA ILE A 423 2.53 4.13 -4.24
C ILE A 423 1.93 3.14 -3.23
N PRO A 424 0.84 2.40 -3.54
CA PRO A 424 0.07 1.84 -2.43
C PRO A 424 0.78 0.72 -1.68
N GLN A 425 1.63 -0.04 -2.38
CA GLN A 425 2.45 -1.10 -1.80
C GLN A 425 3.56 -0.53 -0.91
N LEU A 426 4.25 0.53 -1.36
CA LEU A 426 5.33 1.16 -0.60
C LEU A 426 4.80 1.88 0.64
N LEU A 427 3.63 2.50 0.53
CA LEU A 427 2.96 3.09 1.68
C LEU A 427 2.49 2.03 2.69
N TYR A 428 2.02 0.86 2.23
CA TYR A 428 1.76 -0.26 3.13
C TYR A 428 3.02 -0.64 3.92
N CYS A 429 4.16 -0.77 3.24
CA CYS A 429 5.46 -1.03 3.87
C CYS A 429 5.82 0.05 4.91
N ALA A 430 5.68 1.33 4.55
CA ALA A 430 5.97 2.45 5.45
C ALA A 430 5.01 2.51 6.65
N SER A 431 3.73 2.24 6.45
CA SER A 431 2.74 2.22 7.55
C SER A 431 3.09 1.14 8.57
N ARG A 432 3.52 -0.05 8.11
CA ARG A 432 3.95 -1.16 8.96
C ARG A 432 5.26 -0.86 9.69
N ALA A 433 6.23 -0.29 8.99
CA ALA A 433 7.47 0.16 9.61
C ALA A 433 7.19 1.19 10.72
N LEU A 434 6.28 2.13 10.49
CA LEU A 434 5.89 3.14 11.49
C LEU A 434 5.24 2.54 12.73
N MET A 435 4.37 1.53 12.57
CA MET A 435 3.78 0.82 13.72
C MET A 435 4.86 0.19 14.61
N LEU A 436 5.83 -0.51 14.00
CA LEU A 436 6.95 -1.09 14.76
C LEU A 436 7.78 0.00 15.44
N VAL A 437 8.18 1.05 14.71
CA VAL A 437 9.01 2.14 15.26
C VAL A 437 8.32 2.86 16.42
N VAL A 438 7.00 3.08 16.34
CA VAL A 438 6.23 3.68 17.43
C VAL A 438 6.19 2.76 18.66
N ASP A 439 5.95 1.46 18.49
CA ASP A 439 5.95 0.50 19.60
C ASP A 439 7.33 0.41 20.26
N VAL A 440 8.39 0.38 19.46
CA VAL A 440 9.79 0.40 19.93
C VAL A 440 10.08 1.68 20.70
N LEU A 441 9.74 2.86 20.17
CA LEU A 441 9.99 4.12 20.86
C LEU A 441 9.25 4.17 22.21
N LEU A 442 7.97 3.80 22.25
CA LEU A 442 7.20 3.76 23.49
C LEU A 442 7.82 2.82 24.53
N GLU A 443 8.37 1.69 24.10
CA GLU A 443 9.05 0.76 25.01
C GLU A 443 10.40 1.31 25.48
N THR A 444 11.21 1.91 24.60
CA THR A 444 12.49 2.53 24.99
C THR A 444 12.30 3.66 26.01
N GLN A 445 11.18 4.39 25.94
CA GLN A 445 10.82 5.43 26.91
C GLN A 445 10.45 4.85 28.28
N ARG A 446 9.98 3.59 28.35
CA ARG A 446 9.69 2.89 29.60
C ARG A 446 10.93 2.25 30.22
N THR A 447 11.78 1.66 29.39
CA THR A 447 13.01 0.99 29.84
C THR A 447 14.12 2.03 29.98
N GLN A 448 14.40 2.47 31.21
CA GLN A 448 15.54 3.36 31.48
C GLN A 448 16.85 2.64 31.13
N GLY A 449 17.51 3.04 30.04
CA GLY A 449 18.80 2.43 29.64
C GLY A 449 19.09 2.37 28.13
N SER A 450 18.16 2.77 27.26
CA SER A 450 18.43 2.79 25.81
C SER A 450 19.45 3.88 25.43
N PRO A 451 20.44 3.61 24.55
CA PRO A 451 21.39 4.59 24.04
C PRO A 451 20.70 5.76 23.34
N LYS A 452 21.28 6.93 23.52
CA LYS A 452 20.76 8.18 22.93
C LYS A 452 20.74 8.13 21.40
N ASP A 453 21.76 7.55 20.78
CA ASP A 453 21.87 7.47 19.32
C ASP A 453 20.73 6.62 18.72
N PHE A 454 20.38 5.52 19.40
CA PHE A 454 19.26 4.66 18.99
C PHE A 454 17.91 5.36 19.13
N ILE A 455 17.68 6.06 20.24
CA ILE A 455 16.47 6.88 20.43
C ILE A 455 16.39 7.95 19.35
N GLN A 456 17.50 8.62 19.04
CA GLN A 456 17.57 9.66 18.01
C GLN A 456 17.22 9.10 16.61
N GLU A 457 17.63 7.87 16.31
CA GLU A 457 17.28 7.20 15.06
C GLU A 457 15.76 6.96 14.93
N LEU A 458 15.12 6.47 15.99
CA LEU A 458 13.66 6.29 16.05
C LEU A 458 12.92 7.62 15.89
N GLU A 459 13.38 8.66 16.57
CA GLU A 459 12.81 10.00 16.48
C GLU A 459 12.95 10.59 15.07
N ASN A 460 14.09 10.38 14.41
CA ASN A 460 14.30 10.82 13.02
C ASN A 460 13.34 10.10 12.05
N ALA A 461 13.14 8.80 12.24
CA ALA A 461 12.21 8.01 11.45
C ALA A 461 10.74 8.49 11.65
N ILE A 462 10.35 8.78 12.89
CA ILE A 462 9.03 9.36 13.21
C ILE A 462 8.87 10.77 12.63
N ALA A 463 9.91 11.59 12.67
CA ALA A 463 9.89 12.92 12.08
C ALA A 463 9.67 12.84 10.55
N SER A 464 10.36 11.93 9.87
CA SER A 464 10.16 11.65 8.44
C SER A 464 8.71 11.24 8.14
N ALA A 465 8.18 10.27 8.88
CA ALA A 465 6.79 9.82 8.73
C ALA A 465 5.76 10.93 9.02
N THR A 466 6.07 11.82 9.96
CA THR A 466 5.22 12.98 10.30
C THR A 466 5.18 13.99 9.16
N LEU A 467 6.33 14.28 8.52
CA LEU A 467 6.39 15.15 7.34
C LEU A 467 5.57 14.57 6.18
N LEU A 468 5.71 13.26 5.93
CA LEU A 468 4.91 12.58 4.92
C LEU A 468 3.41 12.64 5.25
N LYS A 469 3.01 12.29 6.49
CA LYS A 469 1.62 12.40 6.95
C LYS A 469 1.07 13.81 6.72
N ASP A 470 1.80 14.84 7.13
CA ASP A 470 1.40 16.23 6.94
C ASP A 470 1.24 16.60 5.47
N PHE A 471 2.14 16.13 4.62
CA PHE A 471 2.01 16.29 3.17
C PHE A 471 0.75 15.61 2.62
N LEU A 472 0.52 14.34 2.95
CA LEU A 472 -0.64 13.56 2.48
C LEU A 472 -1.98 14.15 2.97
N LEU A 473 -2.04 14.65 4.20
CA LEU A 473 -3.23 15.31 4.75
C LEU A 473 -3.44 16.71 4.18
N LYS A 474 -2.37 17.43 3.84
CA LYS A 474 -2.43 18.74 3.16
C LYS A 474 -2.77 18.60 1.67
N ASP A 475 -2.53 17.43 1.07
CA ASP A 475 -2.92 17.13 -0.30
C ASP A 475 -4.45 16.98 -0.42
N THR A 476 -5.09 18.15 -0.39
CA THR A 476 -6.51 18.35 -0.63
C THR A 476 -6.85 18.25 -2.11
N SER A 477 -5.87 18.08 -3.00
CA SER A 477 -6.13 18.27 -4.42
C SER A 477 -7.11 17.23 -4.96
N TRP A 478 -7.26 16.07 -4.30
CA TRP A 478 -8.17 15.01 -4.74
C TRP A 478 -8.73 14.07 -3.65
N GLY A 479 -8.52 14.33 -2.36
CA GLY A 479 -8.93 13.41 -1.27
C GLY A 479 -8.26 12.02 -1.31
N ALA A 480 -7.28 11.85 -2.19
CA ALA A 480 -6.72 10.58 -2.60
C ALA A 480 -5.83 9.95 -1.54
N HIS A 481 -5.03 10.77 -0.86
CA HIS A 481 -4.15 10.33 0.20
C HIS A 481 -4.77 10.49 1.58
N TRP A 482 -6.07 10.77 1.62
CA TRP A 482 -6.79 10.99 2.86
C TRP A 482 -6.70 9.75 3.74
N SER A 483 -7.07 8.57 3.22
CA SER A 483 -7.06 7.33 4.01
C SER A 483 -5.65 6.93 4.50
N GLN A 484 -4.65 7.25 3.69
CA GLN A 484 -3.24 6.97 3.89
C GLN A 484 -2.60 7.93 4.90
N GLY A 485 -2.81 9.22 4.75
CA GLY A 485 -2.41 10.24 5.71
C GLY A 485 -3.09 10.05 7.06
N HIS A 486 -4.37 9.64 7.07
CA HIS A 486 -5.09 9.32 8.31
C HIS A 486 -4.62 8.02 8.95
N THR A 487 -4.17 7.03 8.19
CA THR A 487 -3.45 5.87 8.74
C THR A 487 -2.22 6.32 9.52
N LEU A 488 -1.33 7.08 8.86
CA LEU A 488 -0.10 7.54 9.52
C LEU A 488 -0.43 8.42 10.72
N ALA A 489 -1.47 9.25 10.63
CA ALA A 489 -1.94 10.08 11.73
C ALA A 489 -2.46 9.25 12.91
N ALA A 490 -3.19 8.17 12.66
CA ALA A 490 -3.70 7.27 13.68
C ALA A 490 -2.55 6.55 14.41
N VAL A 491 -1.57 6.07 13.66
CA VAL A 491 -0.36 5.44 14.23
C VAL A 491 0.43 6.44 15.07
N LEU A 492 0.65 7.66 14.56
CA LEU A 492 1.37 8.72 15.29
C LEU A 492 0.60 9.24 16.51
N ALA A 493 -0.73 9.25 16.48
CA ALA A 493 -1.55 9.67 17.62
C ALA A 493 -1.30 8.80 18.86
N ARG A 494 -0.86 7.54 18.66
CA ARG A 494 -0.50 6.62 19.75
C ARG A 494 0.62 7.16 20.64
N LEU A 495 1.57 7.93 20.09
CA LEU A 495 2.66 8.55 20.85
C LEU A 495 2.16 9.54 21.91
N HIS A 496 0.97 10.11 21.72
CA HIS A 496 0.36 11.07 22.64
C HIS A 496 -0.61 10.41 23.65
N GLN A 497 -0.94 9.14 23.47
CA GLN A 497 -1.85 8.38 24.35
C GLN A 497 -1.09 7.72 25.52
N THR A 498 -0.16 8.44 26.14
CA THR A 498 0.75 7.91 27.19
C THR A 498 0.07 7.61 28.52
N ASP A 499 -1.22 7.90 28.69
CA ASP A 499 -2.00 7.53 29.87
C ASP A 499 -2.82 6.25 29.63
N CYS A 500 -2.21 5.09 29.82
CA CYS A 500 -2.95 3.88 30.23
C CYS A 500 -2.06 3.02 31.12
N GLN A 501 -2.42 2.99 32.40
CA GLN A 501 -1.78 2.25 33.47
C GLN A 501 -1.63 0.75 33.12
N HIS A 502 -0.45 0.19 33.42
CA HIS A 502 -0.19 -1.23 33.69
C HIS A 502 -0.70 -2.23 32.63
N ARG A 503 0.05 -2.40 31.51
CA ARG A 503 0.01 -3.67 30.75
C ARG A 503 0.52 -4.79 31.69
N ARG A 504 -0.37 -5.65 32.17
CA ARG A 504 0.03 -6.87 32.92
C ARG A 504 0.60 -7.88 31.94
N ILE A 505 1.86 -8.25 32.12
CA ILE A 505 2.48 -9.38 31.41
C ILE A 505 1.73 -10.65 31.84
N PRO A 506 1.16 -11.45 30.92
CA PRO A 506 0.60 -12.75 31.26
C PRO A 506 1.69 -13.66 31.86
N LEU A 507 1.42 -14.26 33.03
CA LEU A 507 2.34 -15.15 33.76
C LEU A 507 2.84 -16.36 32.94
N GLU A 508 2.19 -16.66 31.83
CA GLU A 508 2.53 -17.76 30.92
C GLU A 508 3.75 -17.44 30.04
N LEU A 509 4.01 -16.17 29.73
CA LEU A 509 5.17 -15.71 28.93
C LEU A 509 6.49 -15.72 29.73
N THR A 510 6.42 -15.68 31.06
CA THR A 510 7.60 -15.66 31.94
C THR A 510 8.40 -16.97 31.89
N ASN A 511 7.78 -18.07 31.44
CA ASN A 511 8.42 -19.39 31.35
C ASN A 511 9.25 -19.58 30.07
N VAL A 512 8.98 -18.81 29.00
CA VAL A 512 9.80 -18.81 27.77
C VAL A 512 11.13 -18.08 28.01
N MET A 513 11.15 -17.11 28.94
CA MET A 513 12.30 -16.25 29.25
C MET A 513 13.52 -16.97 29.88
N ARG A 514 13.39 -18.22 30.35
CA ARG A 514 14.48 -18.92 31.07
C ARG A 514 15.41 -19.75 30.19
N LEU A 515 15.21 -19.81 28.87
CA LEU A 515 15.98 -20.70 27.99
C LEU A 515 17.31 -20.13 27.48
N ARG A 516 17.64 -18.85 27.73
CA ARG A 516 18.85 -18.20 27.20
C ARG A 516 20.06 -18.15 28.15
N THR A 517 19.96 -18.71 29.37
CA THR A 517 21.11 -18.78 30.30
C THR A 517 22.00 -20.00 30.14
N LEU A 518 21.78 -20.84 29.12
CA LEU A 518 22.65 -21.96 28.76
C LEU A 518 23.02 -21.81 27.27
N ASP A 519 24.32 -21.85 26.96
CA ASP A 519 24.95 -21.83 25.63
C ASP A 519 25.19 -20.47 24.92
N GLN A 520 25.88 -19.53 25.58
CA GLN A 520 26.63 -18.45 24.91
C GLN A 520 28.15 -18.70 24.88
N SER A 521 28.58 -19.94 24.62
CA SER A 521 29.95 -20.20 24.19
C SER A 521 29.94 -20.59 22.71
N GLU A 522 30.67 -19.82 21.91
CA GLU A 522 31.03 -20.07 20.50
C GLU A 522 30.10 -19.49 19.43
N THR A 523 30.37 -18.25 19.01
CA THR A 523 30.49 -17.87 17.59
C THR A 523 31.23 -16.54 17.48
N ASN A 524 32.51 -16.60 17.11
CA ASN A 524 33.29 -15.46 16.60
C ASN A 524 33.40 -15.65 15.09
N ASP A 525 32.85 -14.74 14.29
CA ASP A 525 33.38 -14.47 12.96
C ASP A 525 33.17 -12.99 12.59
N ASN A 526 34.25 -12.34 12.18
CA ASN A 526 34.35 -10.90 12.02
C ASN A 526 34.30 -10.52 10.53
N GLY A 527 33.36 -9.65 10.17
CA GLY A 527 33.40 -8.93 8.91
C GLY A 527 32.20 -8.03 8.70
N VAL A 528 32.41 -6.71 8.84
CA VAL A 528 31.53 -5.59 8.42
C VAL A 528 30.39 -5.19 9.37
N LEU A 529 30.66 -4.85 10.64
CA LEU A 529 29.68 -4.16 11.51
C LEU A 529 30.36 -3.26 12.57
N ASP A 530 30.92 -2.11 12.17
CA ASP A 530 31.40 -1.11 13.17
C ASP A 530 30.33 -0.05 13.52
N ALA A 531 29.30 0.16 12.68
CA ALA A 531 28.19 1.07 12.99
C ALA A 531 27.05 0.40 13.79
N LEU A 532 26.92 -0.93 13.70
CA LEU A 532 25.85 -1.71 14.35
C LEU A 532 26.27 -2.29 15.72
N ARG A 533 27.55 -2.18 16.09
CA ARG A 533 28.07 -2.75 17.35
C ARG A 533 27.49 -2.07 18.60
N ASN A 534 27.17 -0.77 18.50
CA ASN A 534 26.57 -0.01 19.59
C ASN A 534 25.04 -0.20 19.69
N ALA A 535 24.37 -0.57 18.58
CA ALA A 535 22.96 -0.93 18.61
C ALA A 535 22.75 -2.34 19.20
N HIS A 536 23.71 -3.25 18.99
CA HIS A 536 23.65 -4.63 19.50
C HIS A 536 23.57 -4.74 21.03
N GLU A 537 24.16 -3.84 21.82
CA GLU A 537 24.10 -3.92 23.29
C GLU A 537 22.69 -3.65 23.86
N VAL A 538 21.86 -2.90 23.15
CA VAL A 538 20.47 -2.55 23.52
C VAL A 538 19.51 -3.69 23.18
N PHE A 539 19.73 -4.29 22.01
CA PHE A 539 18.94 -5.41 21.50
C PHE A 539 19.19 -6.73 22.24
N ASN A 540 20.16 -6.77 23.17
CA ASN A 540 20.47 -7.96 23.96
C ASN A 540 19.61 -8.11 25.23
N SER A 541 18.76 -7.13 25.55
CA SER A 541 17.69 -7.35 26.52
C SER A 541 16.59 -8.18 25.86
N ASP A 542 16.60 -9.49 26.10
CA ASP A 542 15.50 -10.39 25.69
C ASP A 542 14.14 -9.83 26.09
N GLU A 543 14.06 -9.18 27.26
CA GLU A 543 12.86 -8.54 27.78
C GLU A 543 12.35 -7.42 26.87
N PHE A 544 13.25 -6.58 26.33
CA PHE A 544 12.87 -5.48 25.44
C PHE A 544 12.25 -5.98 24.14
N ILE A 545 12.95 -6.88 23.43
CA ILE A 545 12.45 -7.46 22.18
C ILE A 545 11.15 -8.21 22.44
N ASN A 546 11.06 -8.94 23.55
CA ASN A 546 9.85 -9.66 23.92
C ASN A 546 8.67 -8.70 24.16
N ASN A 547 8.88 -7.57 24.84
CA ASN A 547 7.83 -6.59 25.06
C ASN A 547 7.36 -5.94 23.75
N VAL A 548 8.27 -5.61 22.86
CA VAL A 548 7.93 -5.02 21.55
C VAL A 548 7.16 -6.02 20.69
N LEU A 549 7.60 -7.27 20.60
CA LEU A 549 7.04 -8.26 19.68
C LEU A 549 5.82 -9.01 20.23
N PHE A 550 5.81 -9.34 21.52
CA PHE A 550 4.74 -10.15 22.13
C PHE A 550 3.71 -9.32 22.90
N ASN A 551 4.08 -8.12 23.36
CA ASN A 551 3.14 -7.16 23.97
C ASN A 551 2.91 -5.96 23.03
N SER A 552 2.92 -6.20 21.71
CA SER A 552 2.71 -5.17 20.69
C SER A 552 1.37 -4.47 20.87
N THR A 553 1.26 -3.25 20.36
CA THR A 553 -0.01 -2.53 20.39
C THR A 553 -1.08 -3.27 19.57
N ASP A 554 -2.29 -3.34 20.12
CA ASP A 554 -3.48 -3.76 19.37
C ASP A 554 -3.85 -2.63 18.40
N TRP A 555 -3.24 -2.67 17.22
CA TRP A 555 -3.39 -1.64 16.21
C TRP A 555 -4.82 -1.57 15.68
N ASP A 556 -5.59 -2.66 15.67
CA ASP A 556 -7.00 -2.68 15.29
C ASP A 556 -7.81 -1.79 16.23
N SER A 557 -7.66 -2.00 17.55
CA SER A 557 -8.34 -1.17 18.53
C SER A 557 -7.92 0.29 18.40
N VAL A 558 -6.64 0.59 18.15
CA VAL A 558 -6.15 1.97 17.99
C VAL A 558 -6.74 2.62 16.74
N LEU A 559 -6.73 1.93 15.60
CA LEU A 559 -7.28 2.45 14.35
C LEU A 559 -8.80 2.63 14.45
N MET A 560 -9.51 1.71 15.09
CA MET A 560 -10.95 1.83 15.36
C MET A 560 -11.27 3.00 16.28
N GLN A 561 -10.54 3.17 17.39
CA GLN A 561 -10.72 4.32 18.28
C GLN A 561 -10.41 5.65 17.56
N TYR A 562 -9.41 5.66 16.68
CA TYR A 562 -9.15 6.83 15.85
C TYR A 562 -10.32 7.12 14.91
N GLU A 563 -10.90 6.11 14.26
CA GLU A 563 -12.08 6.29 13.41
C GLU A 563 -13.29 6.83 14.18
N GLU A 564 -13.53 6.35 15.39
CA GLU A 564 -14.64 6.78 16.25
C GLU A 564 -14.45 8.20 16.79
N SER A 565 -13.22 8.56 17.15
CA SER A 565 -12.89 9.87 17.73
C SER A 565 -12.72 10.97 16.68
N TYR A 566 -12.44 10.61 15.43
CA TYR A 566 -12.37 11.59 14.36
C TYR A 566 -13.79 12.03 13.99
N PRO A 567 -14.13 13.32 14.07
CA PRO A 567 -15.47 13.79 13.73
C PRO A 567 -15.76 13.41 12.28
N GLN A 568 -16.65 12.44 12.08
CA GLN A 568 -17.34 12.23 10.81
C GLN A 568 -17.93 13.60 10.48
N PRO A 569 -17.54 14.26 9.37
CA PRO A 569 -18.15 15.53 9.02
C PRO A 569 -19.66 15.31 8.99
N ILE A 570 -20.37 15.98 9.91
CA ILE A 570 -21.82 15.94 9.95
C ILE A 570 -22.29 16.61 8.67
N TRP A 571 -22.91 15.81 7.84
CA TRP A 571 -23.42 16.16 6.51
C TRP A 571 -24.59 17.13 6.62
#